data_AF-F1YLT3-F1
#
_entry.id   AF-F1YLT3-F1
#
_cell.length_a   1.000
_cell.length_b   1.000
_cell.length_c   1.000
_cell.angle_alpha   90.00
_cell.angle_beta   90.00
_cell.angle_gamma   90.00
#
_symmetry.space_group_name_H-M   'P 1'
#
loop_
_entity.id
_entity.type
_entity.pdbx_description
1 polymer ?
#
loop_
_entity_poly.entity_id
_entity_poly.type
_entity_poly.pdbx_seq_one_letter_code
_entity_poly.pdbx_strand_id
1 'polypeptide(L)'
;MSDTVASVAAAKYVMLTTYKKDGTAVASPLWAAPDGDDMLLWTVVDSWKVKRLRRNNNVLVQACDARGGKTHGPQVAGVAEVIDRQPAADAIVRKYGLIGRLTIWGSSIRRGASGTVGIRVRDVL
;
A
#
# COMPACT_ATOMS: atom_id res chain seq x y z
N MET A 1 1.35 22.41 -9.05
CA MET A 1 0.68 21.64 -7.97
C MET A 1 1.74 20.69 -7.43
N SER A 2 1.92 20.62 -6.11
CA SER A 2 2.84 19.63 -5.53
C SER A 2 2.27 18.24 -5.76
N ASP A 3 3.13 17.27 -6.03
CA ASP A 3 2.72 15.87 -6.11
C ASP A 3 2.40 15.37 -4.70
N THR A 4 1.29 14.66 -4.55
CA THR A 4 0.74 14.20 -3.25
C THR A 4 0.54 12.69 -3.24
N VAL A 5 0.44 12.11 -2.05
CA VAL A 5 0.09 10.70 -1.87
C VAL A 5 -1.25 10.39 -2.56
N ALA A 6 -2.23 11.29 -2.46
CA ALA A 6 -3.52 11.18 -3.14
C ALA A 6 -3.38 11.07 -4.67
N SER A 7 -2.50 11.87 -5.30
CA SER A 7 -2.30 11.83 -6.75
C SER A 7 -1.71 10.49 -7.21
N VAL A 8 -0.83 9.89 -6.41
CA VAL A 8 -0.27 8.56 -6.65
C VAL A 8 -1.32 7.45 -6.42
N ALA A 9 -2.26 7.63 -5.48
CA ALA A 9 -3.27 6.63 -5.11
C ALA A 9 -4.26 6.28 -6.23
N ALA A 10 -4.37 7.15 -7.24
CA ALA A 10 -5.15 6.89 -8.45
C ALA A 10 -4.59 5.70 -9.25
N ALA A 11 -3.27 5.48 -9.23
CA ALA A 11 -2.63 4.38 -9.95
C ALA A 11 -3.10 3.00 -9.45
N LYS A 12 -3.13 2.01 -10.33
CA LYS A 12 -3.52 0.64 -9.95
C LYS A 12 -2.47 -0.01 -9.04
N TYR A 13 -1.20 0.09 -9.42
CA TYR A 13 -0.08 -0.40 -8.64
C TYR A 13 0.79 0.76 -8.21
N VAL A 14 1.22 0.70 -6.96
CA VAL A 14 2.14 1.65 -6.36
C VAL A 14 3.32 0.88 -5.81
N MET A 15 4.51 1.36 -6.13
CA MET A 15 5.76 0.94 -5.53
C MET A 15 5.86 1.57 -4.14
N LEU A 16 5.73 0.75 -3.10
CA LEU A 16 5.97 1.17 -1.72
C LEU A 16 7.42 0.91 -1.36
N THR A 17 8.17 1.96 -1.09
CA THR A 17 9.54 1.87 -0.58
C THR A 17 9.53 2.02 0.94
N THR A 18 10.08 1.02 1.62
CA THR A 18 10.25 0.97 3.08
C THR A 18 11.73 0.85 3.42
N TYR A 19 12.11 1.14 4.66
CA TYR A 19 13.52 1.17 5.05
C TYR A 19 13.86 0.09 6.09
N LYS A 20 14.99 -0.58 5.90
CA LYS A 20 15.56 -1.50 6.90
C LYS A 20 16.11 -0.71 8.10
N LYS A 21 16.53 -1.45 9.14
CA LYS A 21 17.17 -0.88 10.35
C LYS A 21 18.37 0.01 10.02
N ASP A 22 19.15 -0.37 9.01
CA ASP A 22 20.36 0.32 8.53
C ASP A 22 20.06 1.44 7.53
N GLY A 23 18.79 1.74 7.25
CA GLY A 23 18.38 2.74 6.26
C GLY A 23 18.30 2.23 4.82
N THR A 24 18.67 0.98 4.54
CA THR A 24 18.56 0.41 3.18
C THR A 24 17.12 0.42 2.70
N ALA A 25 16.88 1.02 1.54
CA ALA A 25 15.58 1.03 0.88
C ALA A 25 15.20 -0.36 0.34
N VAL A 26 13.94 -0.73 0.50
CA VAL A 26 13.35 -1.95 -0.06
C VAL A 26 11.98 -1.64 -0.61
N ALA A 27 11.84 -1.83 -1.91
CA ALA A 27 10.66 -1.50 -2.68
C ALA A 27 9.77 -2.75 -2.89
N SER A 28 8.45 -2.56 -2.95
CA SER A 28 7.51 -3.64 -3.26
C SER A 28 6.26 -3.08 -3.96
N PRO A 29 5.84 -3.64 -5.10
CA PRO A 29 4.61 -3.25 -5.76
C PRO A 29 3.40 -3.76 -4.98
N LEU A 30 2.39 -2.90 -4.80
CA LEU A 30 1.14 -3.20 -4.10
C LEU A 30 -0.04 -2.58 -4.87
N TRP A 31 -1.23 -3.16 -4.73
CA TRP A 31 -2.44 -2.46 -5.14
C TRP A 31 -2.69 -1.28 -4.22
N ALA A 32 -3.05 -0.15 -4.83
CA ALA A 32 -3.44 1.06 -4.12
C ALA A 32 -4.91 1.37 -4.35
N ALA A 33 -5.55 1.96 -3.35
CA ALA A 33 -6.87 2.55 -3.43
C ALA A 33 -6.88 3.91 -2.71
N PRO A 34 -7.58 4.93 -3.23
CA PRO A 34 -7.70 6.21 -2.56
C PRO A 34 -8.67 6.14 -1.36
N ASP A 35 -8.37 6.95 -0.34
CA ASP A 35 -9.16 7.16 0.88
C ASP A 35 -9.08 8.64 1.30
N GLY A 36 -9.89 9.50 0.68
CA GLY A 36 -9.72 10.95 0.81
C GLY A 36 -8.37 11.39 0.25
N ASP A 37 -7.58 12.10 1.05
CA ASP A 37 -6.20 12.52 0.72
C ASP A 37 -5.17 11.41 0.98
N ASP A 38 -5.59 10.29 1.58
CA ASP A 38 -4.73 9.16 1.91
C ASP A 38 -4.77 8.06 0.83
N MET A 39 -3.80 7.16 0.92
CA MET A 39 -3.73 5.93 0.14
C MET A 39 -3.86 4.71 1.04
N LEU A 40 -4.71 3.76 0.65
CA LEU A 40 -4.83 2.45 1.28
C LEU A 40 -4.18 1.37 0.41
N LEU A 41 -3.33 0.57 1.05
CA LEU A 41 -2.70 -0.61 0.51
C LEU A 41 -3.13 -1.83 1.32
N TRP A 42 -3.03 -3.01 0.72
CA TRP A 42 -3.38 -4.27 1.37
C TRP A 42 -2.21 -5.26 1.26
N THR A 43 -1.87 -5.92 2.37
CA THR A 43 -0.73 -6.87 2.42
C THR A 43 -0.92 -7.96 3.48
N VAL A 44 -0.08 -8.99 3.43
CA VAL A 44 0.02 -10.05 4.44
C VAL A 44 0.62 -9.50 5.74
N VAL A 45 0.04 -9.89 6.88
CA VAL A 45 0.41 -9.40 8.22
C VAL A 45 1.90 -9.61 8.56
N ASP A 46 2.45 -10.80 8.26
CA ASP A 46 3.83 -11.15 8.62
C ASP A 46 4.89 -10.70 7.59
N SER A 47 4.51 -9.84 6.64
CA SER A 47 5.43 -9.37 5.62
C SER A 47 6.51 -8.45 6.20
N TRP A 48 7.73 -8.54 5.65
CA TRP A 48 8.87 -7.72 6.10
C TRP A 48 8.59 -6.21 6.06
N LYS A 49 7.75 -5.74 5.13
CA LYS A 49 7.34 -4.33 5.08
C LYS A 49 6.53 -3.93 6.32
N VAL A 50 5.62 -4.77 6.82
CA VAL A 50 4.87 -4.49 8.05
C VAL A 50 5.83 -4.36 9.25
N LYS A 51 6.79 -5.28 9.36
CA LYS A 51 7.83 -5.21 10.41
C LYS A 51 8.67 -3.92 10.32
N ARG A 52 9.00 -3.47 9.11
CA ARG A 52 9.72 -2.20 8.89
C ARG A 52 8.87 -0.98 9.23
N LEU A 53 7.61 -0.94 8.79
CA LEU A 53 6.69 0.17 9.02
C LEU A 53 6.41 0.42 10.50
N ARG A 54 6.31 -0.65 11.31
CA ARG A 54 6.17 -0.54 12.77
C ARG A 54 7.39 0.10 13.45
N ARG A 55 8.54 0.12 12.78
CA ARG A 55 9.80 0.67 13.29
C ARG A 55 10.12 2.04 12.69
N ASN A 56 9.90 2.19 11.38
CA ASN A 56 10.12 3.39 10.60
C ASN A 56 8.98 3.50 9.60
N ASN A 57 8.10 4.48 9.85
CA ASN A 57 6.90 4.74 9.06
C ASN A 57 7.15 5.66 7.86
N ASN A 58 8.36 6.20 7.69
CA ASN A 58 8.69 6.99 6.51
C ASN A 58 8.72 6.07 5.27
N VAL A 59 8.03 6.49 4.21
CA VAL A 59 7.95 5.76 2.96
C VAL A 59 8.09 6.68 1.76
N LEU A 60 8.45 6.09 0.62
CA LEU A 60 8.23 6.70 -0.68
C LEU A 60 7.19 5.87 -1.42
N VAL A 61 6.31 6.56 -2.15
CA VAL A 61 5.30 5.96 -3.03
C VAL A 61 5.46 6.50 -4.45
N GLN A 62 5.30 5.62 -5.44
CA GLN A 62 5.34 5.99 -6.85
C GLN A 62 4.49 5.02 -7.66
N ALA A 63 3.81 5.48 -8.71
CA ALA A 63 3.06 4.59 -9.59
C ALA A 63 4.00 3.60 -10.30
N CYS A 64 3.55 2.36 -10.49
CA CYS A 64 4.35 1.32 -11.14
C CYS A 64 3.50 0.32 -11.95
N ASP A 65 4.17 -0.59 -12.66
CA ASP A 65 3.52 -1.76 -13.25
C ASP A 65 3.28 -2.87 -12.21
N ALA A 66 2.56 -3.92 -12.62
CA ALA A 66 2.16 -5.00 -11.72
C ALA A 66 3.31 -5.76 -11.06
N ARG A 67 4.49 -5.78 -11.70
CA ARG A 67 5.68 -6.49 -11.23
C ARG A 67 6.67 -5.56 -10.53
N GLY A 68 6.42 -4.25 -10.54
CA GLY A 68 7.36 -3.24 -10.04
C GLY A 68 8.62 -3.09 -10.90
N GLY A 69 8.61 -3.56 -12.15
CA GLY A 69 9.76 -3.48 -13.06
C GLY A 69 9.91 -2.10 -13.69
N LYS A 70 8.83 -1.32 -13.73
CA LYS A 70 8.81 0.05 -14.25
C LYS A 70 7.99 0.95 -13.33
N THR A 71 8.59 2.05 -12.89
CA THR A 71 7.89 3.14 -12.20
C THR A 71 7.60 4.28 -13.18
N HIS A 72 6.61 5.11 -12.87
CA HIS A 72 6.24 6.26 -13.66
C HIS A 72 5.65 7.37 -12.79
N GLY A 73 5.72 8.60 -13.29
CA GLY A 73 5.29 9.78 -12.55
C GLY A 73 6.19 10.11 -11.36
N PRO A 74 5.78 11.06 -10.52
CA PRO A 74 6.55 11.55 -9.40
C PRO A 74 6.66 10.52 -8.27
N GLN A 75 7.78 10.55 -7.57
CA GLN A 75 7.95 9.82 -6.31
C GLN A 75 7.62 10.77 -5.16
N VAL A 76 6.68 10.36 -4.32
CA VAL A 76 6.14 11.19 -3.23
C VAL A 76 6.53 10.59 -1.88
N ALA A 77 6.97 11.45 -0.97
CA ALA A 77 7.23 11.06 0.41
C ALA A 77 5.94 11.00 1.21
N GLY A 78 5.82 10.01 2.10
CA GLY A 78 4.65 9.87 2.96
C GLY A 78 4.96 9.20 4.28
N VAL A 79 3.97 9.22 5.17
CA VAL A 79 3.97 8.54 6.46
C VAL A 79 2.97 7.39 6.42
N ALA A 80 3.44 6.18 6.74
CA ALA A 80 2.67 4.96 6.67
C ALA A 80 2.23 4.43 8.04
N GLU A 81 0.97 4.03 8.15
CA GLU A 81 0.37 3.46 9.34
C GLU A 81 -0.15 2.06 9.02
N VAL A 82 0.20 1.07 9.85
CA VAL A 82 -0.40 -0.27 9.75
C VAL A 82 -1.76 -0.23 10.44
N ILE A 83 -2.82 -0.47 9.69
CA ILE A 83 -4.20 -0.42 10.17
C ILE A 83 -4.86 -1.80 10.06
N ASP A 84 -6.05 -1.92 10.64
CA ASP A 84 -6.88 -3.10 10.46
C ASP A 84 -7.17 -3.40 9.00
N ARG A 85 -7.49 -4.66 8.74
CA ARG A 85 -7.74 -5.16 7.38
C ARG A 85 -8.90 -4.45 6.68
N GLN A 86 -9.98 -4.19 7.42
CA GLN A 86 -11.29 -3.91 6.85
C GLN A 86 -11.29 -2.64 5.97
N PRO A 87 -10.76 -1.48 6.41
CA PRO A 87 -10.76 -0.28 5.59
C PRO A 87 -10.04 -0.46 4.25
N ALA A 88 -8.87 -1.13 4.26
CA ALA A 88 -8.11 -1.40 3.05
C ALA A 88 -8.81 -2.42 2.14
N ALA A 89 -9.40 -3.46 2.70
CA ALA A 89 -10.17 -4.44 1.94
C ALA A 89 -11.36 -3.79 1.23
N ASP A 90 -12.12 -2.94 1.93
CA ASP A 90 -13.28 -2.25 1.38
C ASP A 90 -12.88 -1.26 0.28
N ALA A 91 -11.78 -0.54 0.45
CA ALA A 91 -11.24 0.35 -0.57
C ALA A 91 -10.79 -0.41 -1.83
N ILE A 92 -10.14 -1.58 -1.66
CA ILE A 92 -9.76 -2.46 -2.77
C ILE A 92 -11.01 -3.00 -3.49
N VAL A 93 -12.03 -3.45 -2.76
CA VAL A 93 -13.29 -3.91 -3.38
C VAL A 93 -13.99 -2.78 -4.12
N ARG A 94 -14.04 -1.57 -3.54
CA ARG A 94 -14.63 -0.39 -4.16
C ARG A 94 -13.93 -0.01 -5.46
N LYS A 95 -12.58 -0.01 -5.48
CA LYS A 95 -11.80 0.38 -6.67
C LYS A 95 -11.78 -0.70 -7.76
N TYR A 96 -11.75 -1.98 -7.41
CA TYR A 96 -11.53 -3.08 -8.36
C TYR A 96 -12.76 -3.98 -8.58
N GLY A 97 -13.90 -3.65 -7.99
CA GLY A 97 -15.18 -4.33 -8.17
C GLY A 97 -15.10 -5.83 -7.89
N LEU A 98 -15.58 -6.63 -8.85
CA LEU A 98 -15.62 -8.10 -8.74
C LEU A 98 -14.23 -8.71 -8.56
N ILE A 99 -13.21 -8.19 -9.26
CA ILE A 99 -11.83 -8.68 -9.13
C ILE A 99 -11.29 -8.40 -7.71
N GLY A 100 -11.59 -7.22 -7.17
CA GLY A 100 -11.24 -6.87 -5.78
C GLY A 100 -11.90 -7.82 -4.78
N ARG A 101 -13.21 -8.07 -4.94
CA ARG A 101 -13.97 -8.99 -4.09
C ARG A 101 -13.41 -10.42 -4.11
N LEU A 102 -13.14 -10.96 -5.30
CA LEU A 102 -12.54 -12.28 -5.46
C LEU A 102 -11.14 -12.37 -4.82
N THR A 103 -10.35 -11.31 -4.95
CA THR A 103 -9.00 -11.24 -4.35
C THR A 103 -9.04 -11.29 -2.82
N ILE A 104 -9.90 -10.46 -2.20
CA ILE A 104 -10.06 -10.41 -0.74
C ILE A 104 -10.64 -11.73 -0.21
N TRP A 105 -11.63 -12.30 -0.89
CA TRP A 105 -12.24 -13.57 -0.53
C TRP A 105 -11.22 -14.73 -0.62
N GLY A 106 -10.54 -14.89 -1.76
CA GLY A 106 -9.54 -15.94 -1.97
C GLY A 106 -8.36 -15.82 -0.99
N SER A 107 -7.98 -14.61 -0.60
CA SER A 107 -7.00 -14.44 0.48
C SER A 107 -7.52 -14.89 1.84
N SER A 108 -8.80 -14.63 2.16
CA SER A 108 -9.40 -15.08 3.44
C SER A 108 -9.43 -16.59 3.54
N ILE A 109 -9.72 -17.29 2.44
CA ILE A 109 -9.67 -18.76 2.41
C ILE A 109 -8.26 -19.26 2.65
N ARG A 110 -7.27 -18.69 1.95
CA ARG A 110 -5.89 -19.18 1.99
C ARG A 110 -5.12 -18.79 3.25
N ARG A 111 -5.49 -17.68 3.90
CA ARG A 111 -4.71 -17.05 4.99
C ARG A 111 -5.51 -16.80 6.27
N GLY A 112 -6.80 -17.10 6.29
CA GLY A 112 -7.71 -16.76 7.38
C GLY A 112 -8.13 -15.29 7.39
N ALA A 113 -9.12 -14.95 8.22
CA ALA A 113 -9.66 -13.59 8.33
C ALA A 113 -8.62 -12.57 8.82
N SER A 114 -7.68 -13.01 9.67
CA SER A 114 -6.64 -12.18 10.29
C SER A 114 -5.28 -12.21 9.58
N GLY A 115 -5.16 -12.93 8.44
CA GLY A 115 -3.88 -13.12 7.76
C GLY A 115 -3.35 -11.90 6.98
N THR A 116 -4.11 -10.80 6.93
CA THR A 116 -3.79 -9.60 6.15
C THR A 116 -4.18 -8.34 6.90
N VAL A 117 -3.51 -7.24 6.59
CA VAL A 117 -3.67 -5.92 7.21
C VAL A 117 -3.76 -4.85 6.12
N GLY A 118 -4.25 -3.67 6.51
CA GLY A 118 -4.14 -2.47 5.70
C GLY A 118 -2.84 -1.70 6.00
N ILE A 119 -2.38 -0.93 5.03
CA ILE A 119 -1.41 0.13 5.24
C ILE A 119 -2.05 1.41 4.72
N ARG A 120 -2.20 2.41 5.59
CA ARG A 120 -2.57 3.77 5.21
C ARG A 120 -1.30 4.59 4.99
N VAL A 121 -1.24 5.37 3.92
CA VAL A 121 -0.15 6.32 3.65
C VAL A 121 -0.75 7.70 3.52
N ARG A 122 -0.13 8.69 4.16
CA ARG A 122 -0.53 10.11 4.14
C ARG A 122 0.66 10.97 3.73
N ASP A 123 0.42 12.19 3.26
CA ASP A 123 1.49 13.15 2.97
C ASP A 123 2.33 13.46 4.23
N VAL A 124 3.58 13.85 4.01
CA VAL A 124 4.42 14.44 5.08
C VAL A 124 3.93 15.85 5.34
N LEU A 125 3.64 16.17 6.60
CA LEU A 125 3.25 17.52 7.04
C LEU A 125 4.40 18.52 6.93
#